data_AF-A0A4R6N3R1-F1
#
_entry.id   AF-A0A4R6N3R1-F1
#
_cell.length_a   1.000
_cell.length_b   1.000
_cell.length_c   1.000
_cell.angle_alpha   90.00
_cell.angle_beta   90.00
_cell.angle_gamma   90.00
#
_symmetry.space_group_name_H-M   'P 1'
#
loop_
_entity.id
_entity.type
_entity.pdbx_description
1 polymer ?
#
loop_
_entity_poly.entity_id
_entity_poly.type
_entity_poly.pdbx_seq_one_letter_code
_entity_poly.pdbx_strand_id
1 'polypeptide(L)'
;MSPPREAVDAEMQRQQALLAAVDSGQLLGFAPGRAPRALGVQVSAQSGLLAYRRNVQALAERALAAVYPRLQAELGLPDFAAMAWSFWRHHPPRSGDLGDWGQALPAYLASQPGMDLELVDLARLEWACHCAERAPDVSPAPETLAALAAAPERVWCARLAPGMQWLAPDRLVWRKGWRARSMSLAEQPAVLFFLRQLMVNPVLTMALEACLSRHPEFDMGAWLQQALSEGWLLGLDEAPCAQEST
;
A
#
# COMPACT_ATOMS: atom_id res chain seq x y z
N MET A 1 5.55 28.27 2.16
CA MET A 1 4.15 28.69 2.01
C MET A 1 3.42 27.64 1.20
N SER A 2 2.70 26.74 1.85
CA SER A 2 1.86 25.75 1.15
C SER A 2 0.72 26.49 0.44
N PRO A 3 0.35 26.12 -0.80
CA PRO A 3 -0.80 26.70 -1.46
C PRO A 3 -2.07 26.47 -0.62
N PRO A 4 -3.01 27.43 -0.59
CA PRO A 4 -4.27 27.26 0.13
C PRO A 4 -5.02 26.04 -0.44
N ARG A 5 -5.61 25.21 0.43
CA ARG A 5 -6.30 23.95 0.05
C ARG A 5 -7.30 24.15 -1.09
N GLU A 6 -8.02 25.27 -1.10
CA GLU A 6 -8.98 25.63 -2.15
C GLU A 6 -8.35 25.76 -3.56
N ALA A 7 -7.09 26.22 -3.66
CA ALA A 7 -6.40 26.32 -4.95
C ALA A 7 -5.93 24.95 -5.46
N VAL A 8 -5.58 24.04 -4.54
CA VAL A 8 -5.24 22.65 -4.86
C VAL A 8 -6.49 21.88 -5.31
N ASP A 9 -7.61 22.08 -4.62
CA ASP A 9 -8.89 21.44 -4.94
C ASP A 9 -9.44 21.95 -6.28
N ALA A 10 -9.33 23.25 -6.56
CA ALA A 10 -9.74 23.83 -7.85
C ALA A 10 -8.86 23.35 -9.02
N GLU A 11 -7.55 23.21 -8.81
CA GLU A 11 -6.65 22.64 -9.82
C GLU A 11 -6.91 21.15 -10.03
N MET A 12 -7.20 20.40 -8.96
CA MET A 12 -7.59 18.99 -9.05
C MET A 12 -8.89 18.80 -9.83
N GLN A 13 -9.90 19.63 -9.57
CA GLN A 13 -11.16 19.63 -10.35
C GLN A 13 -10.92 19.98 -11.83
N ARG A 14 -10.03 20.94 -12.11
CA ARG A 14 -9.64 21.30 -13.48
C ARG A 14 -8.97 20.13 -14.19
N GLN A 15 -8.06 19.44 -13.51
CA GLN A 15 -7.39 18.25 -14.04
C GLN A 15 -8.38 17.10 -14.27
N GLN A 16 -9.32 16.86 -13.36
CA GLN A 16 -10.38 15.85 -13.52
C GLN A 16 -11.31 16.16 -14.70
N ALA A 17 -11.73 17.42 -14.87
CA ALA A 17 -12.55 17.83 -16.00
C ALA A 17 -11.80 17.67 -17.34
N LEU A 18 -10.51 17.96 -17.36
CA LEU A 18 -9.65 17.75 -18.53
C LEU A 18 -9.53 16.24 -18.86
N LEU A 19 -9.34 15.39 -17.85
CA LEU A 19 -9.29 13.93 -18.00
C LEU A 19 -10.62 13.37 -18.54
N ALA A 20 -11.77 13.86 -18.08
CA ALA A 20 -13.08 13.44 -18.57
C ALA A 20 -13.34 13.83 -20.05
N ALA A 21 -12.93 15.04 -20.46
CA ALA A 21 -13.02 15.49 -21.84
C ALA A 21 -12.10 14.69 -22.79
N VAL A 22 -10.95 14.25 -22.25
CA VAL A 22 -9.99 13.42 -22.95
C VAL A 22 -10.53 12.01 -23.20
N ASP A 23 -11.19 11.43 -22.20
CA ASP A 23 -11.74 10.07 -22.27
C ASP A 23 -12.93 9.98 -23.24
N SER A 24 -13.82 10.97 -23.19
CA SER A 24 -15.02 11.07 -24.05
C SER A 24 -14.72 11.46 -25.50
N GLY A 25 -13.53 12.02 -25.80
CA GLY A 25 -13.18 12.48 -27.15
C GLY A 25 -14.02 13.65 -27.66
N GLN A 26 -14.85 14.28 -26.81
CA GLN A 26 -15.70 15.42 -27.16
C GLN A 26 -15.45 16.61 -26.23
N LEU A 27 -15.18 17.78 -26.82
CA LEU A 27 -15.00 19.07 -26.14
C LEU A 27 -16.35 19.77 -25.87
N LEU A 28 -17.30 19.11 -25.22
CA LEU A 28 -18.51 19.81 -24.76
C LEU A 28 -18.20 20.58 -23.47
N GLY A 29 -17.73 21.83 -23.63
CA GLY A 29 -17.67 22.82 -22.54
C GLY A 29 -16.29 23.45 -22.24
N PHE A 30 -15.22 23.05 -22.93
CA PHE A 30 -13.89 23.64 -22.71
C PHE A 30 -13.65 24.83 -23.66
N ALA A 31 -13.60 26.05 -23.13
CA ALA A 31 -13.07 27.21 -23.85
C ALA A 31 -11.53 27.19 -23.73
N PRO A 32 -10.77 26.90 -24.80
CA PRO A 32 -9.32 26.79 -24.70
C PRO A 32 -8.71 28.16 -24.37
N GLY A 33 -7.96 28.22 -23.27
CA GLY A 33 -7.00 29.30 -23.04
C GLY A 33 -5.97 29.30 -24.18
N ARG A 34 -5.77 30.45 -24.81
CA ARG A 34 -4.75 30.65 -25.85
C ARG A 34 -3.39 30.12 -25.38
N ALA A 35 -2.82 29.18 -26.13
CA ALA A 35 -1.44 28.75 -25.93
C ALA A 35 -0.46 29.94 -26.08
N PRO A 36 0.67 29.98 -25.34
CA PRO A 36 1.66 31.04 -25.47
C PRO A 36 2.24 31.07 -26.88
N ARG A 37 2.15 32.22 -27.55
CA ARG A 37 2.62 32.49 -28.93
C ARG A 37 4.15 32.38 -29.14
N ALA A 38 4.92 31.94 -28.15
CA ALA A 38 6.37 32.14 -28.09
C ALA A 38 7.21 31.27 -29.05
N LEU A 39 6.63 30.27 -29.72
CA LEU A 39 7.38 29.31 -30.55
C LEU A 39 6.89 29.16 -32.00
N GLY A 40 5.91 29.97 -32.45
CA GLY A 40 5.40 29.89 -33.84
C GLY A 40 4.68 28.57 -34.21
N VAL A 41 4.58 27.60 -33.30
CA VAL A 41 3.86 26.35 -33.51
C VAL A 41 2.36 26.58 -33.23
N GLN A 42 1.54 26.60 -34.28
CA GLN A 42 0.08 26.50 -34.13
C GLN A 42 -0.29 25.05 -33.79
N VAL A 43 -0.30 24.72 -32.50
CA VAL A 43 -0.84 23.43 -32.05
C VAL A 43 -2.36 23.54 -32.08
N SER A 44 -3.03 22.78 -32.95
CA SER A 44 -4.48 22.68 -32.94
C SER A 44 -4.96 22.10 -31.60
N ALA A 45 -6.15 22.47 -31.13
CA ALA A 45 -6.72 21.90 -29.90
C ALA A 45 -6.78 20.36 -29.95
N GLN A 46 -7.03 19.78 -31.13
CA GLN A 46 -7.02 18.33 -31.35
C GLN A 46 -5.61 17.73 -31.24
N SER A 47 -4.59 18.37 -31.83
CA SER A 47 -3.19 17.93 -31.71
C SER A 47 -2.68 18.02 -30.26
N GLY A 48 -3.08 19.07 -29.53
CA GLY A 48 -2.79 19.21 -28.10
C GLY A 48 -3.46 18.13 -27.26
N LEU A 49 -4.72 17.80 -27.56
CA LEU A 49 -5.46 16.72 -26.88
C LEU A 49 -4.84 15.35 -27.13
N LEU A 50 -4.41 15.06 -28.36
CA LEU A 50 -3.72 13.81 -28.70
C LEU A 50 -2.37 13.69 -27.99
N ALA A 51 -1.59 14.77 -27.92
CA ALA A 51 -0.33 14.79 -27.18
C ALA A 51 -0.56 14.59 -25.68
N TYR A 52 -1.58 15.24 -25.10
CA TYR A 52 -1.96 15.06 -23.71
C TYR A 52 -2.42 13.62 -23.42
N ARG A 53 -3.27 13.03 -24.29
CA ARG A 53 -3.69 11.62 -24.20
C ARG A 53 -2.50 10.67 -24.14
N ARG A 54 -1.54 10.84 -25.04
CA ARG A 54 -0.32 10.03 -25.07
C ARG A 54 0.50 10.21 -23.79
N ASN A 55 0.61 11.44 -23.29
CA ASN A 55 1.30 11.71 -22.04
C ASN A 55 0.60 11.05 -20.84
N VAL A 56 -0.73 11.10 -20.76
CA VAL A 56 -1.49 10.44 -19.68
C VAL A 56 -1.35 8.92 -19.77
N GLN A 57 -1.40 8.34 -20.97
CA GLN A 57 -1.16 6.90 -21.16
C GLN A 57 0.23 6.48 -20.68
N ALA A 58 1.26 7.20 -21.11
CA ALA A 58 2.64 6.95 -20.68
C ALA A 58 2.82 7.17 -19.17
N LEU A 59 2.11 8.14 -18.58
CA LEU A 59 2.14 8.40 -17.14
C LEU A 59 1.48 7.26 -16.35
N ALA A 60 0.32 6.79 -16.80
CA ALA A 60 -0.40 5.67 -16.20
C ALA A 60 0.48 4.40 -16.19
N GLU A 61 1.07 4.08 -17.35
CA GLU A 61 1.99 2.95 -17.50
C GLU A 61 3.18 3.08 -16.54
N ARG A 62 3.88 4.22 -16.55
CA ARG A 62 5.06 4.43 -15.70
C ARG A 62 4.74 4.38 -14.20
N ALA A 63 3.61 4.96 -13.81
CA ALA A 63 3.19 4.97 -12.41
C ALA A 63 2.91 3.55 -11.91
N LEU A 64 2.16 2.75 -12.67
CA LEU A 64 1.94 1.35 -12.29
C LEU A 64 3.22 0.52 -12.37
N ALA A 65 4.06 0.71 -13.39
CA ALA A 65 5.30 -0.06 -13.55
C ALA A 65 6.29 0.15 -12.41
N ALA A 66 6.28 1.31 -11.76
CA ALA A 66 7.08 1.58 -10.56
C ALA A 66 6.65 0.76 -9.34
N VAL A 67 5.38 0.34 -9.31
CA VAL A 67 4.77 -0.40 -8.20
C VAL A 67 4.64 -1.89 -8.51
N TYR A 68 4.40 -2.24 -9.77
CA TYR A 68 4.07 -3.59 -10.27
C TYR A 68 5.06 -4.09 -11.34
N PRO A 69 6.38 -4.06 -11.10
CA PRO A 69 7.37 -4.43 -12.11
C PRO A 69 7.30 -5.91 -12.53
N ARG A 70 6.94 -6.83 -11.64
CA ARG A 70 6.79 -8.25 -11.99
C ARG A 70 5.50 -8.48 -12.75
N LEU A 71 4.39 -7.85 -12.36
CA LEU A 71 3.16 -7.91 -13.15
C LEU A 71 3.37 -7.42 -14.58
N GLN A 72 4.16 -6.35 -14.78
CA GLN A 72 4.56 -5.88 -16.12
C GLN A 72 5.39 -6.93 -16.87
N ALA A 73 6.30 -7.61 -16.18
CA ALA A 73 7.12 -8.66 -16.79
C ALA A 73 6.27 -9.87 -17.23
N GLU A 74 5.29 -10.28 -16.43
CA GLU A 74 4.38 -11.40 -16.72
C GLU A 74 3.40 -11.07 -17.86
N LEU A 75 2.80 -9.87 -17.85
CA LEU A 75 1.87 -9.44 -18.89
C LEU A 75 2.58 -9.02 -20.19
N GLY A 76 3.83 -8.56 -20.10
CA GLY A 76 4.52 -7.88 -21.17
C GLY A 76 4.06 -6.43 -21.35
N LEU A 77 4.93 -5.62 -21.97
CA LEU A 77 4.73 -4.17 -22.11
C LEU A 77 3.41 -3.76 -22.80
N PRO A 78 3.00 -4.35 -23.95
CA PRO A 78 1.80 -3.90 -24.64
C PRO A 78 0.52 -4.11 -23.82
N ASP A 79 0.37 -5.29 -23.21
CA ASP A 79 -0.82 -5.64 -22.44
C ASP A 79 -0.84 -4.89 -21.11
N PHE A 80 0.31 -4.71 -20.47
CA PHE A 80 0.42 -3.87 -19.28
C PHE A 80 0.05 -2.41 -19.55
N ALA A 81 0.51 -1.83 -20.67
CA ALA A 81 0.16 -0.46 -21.04
C ALA A 81 -1.34 -0.31 -21.34
N ALA A 82 -1.95 -1.28 -22.03
CA ALA A 82 -3.39 -1.31 -22.28
C ALA A 82 -4.20 -1.45 -20.98
N MET A 83 -3.76 -2.32 -20.07
CA MET A 83 -4.34 -2.50 -18.73
C MET A 83 -4.24 -1.21 -17.93
N ALA A 84 -3.07 -0.56 -17.88
CA ALA A 84 -2.84 0.68 -17.15
C ALA A 84 -3.77 1.80 -17.65
N TRP A 85 -3.93 1.91 -18.98
CA TRP A 85 -4.85 2.87 -19.56
C TRP A 85 -6.32 2.55 -19.24
N SER A 86 -6.72 1.27 -19.30
CA SER A 86 -8.07 0.88 -18.90
C SER A 86 -8.32 1.17 -17.42
N PHE A 87 -7.37 0.86 -16.55
CA PHE A 87 -7.44 1.13 -15.12
C PHE A 87 -7.55 2.63 -14.84
N TRP A 88 -6.76 3.49 -15.51
CA TRP A 88 -6.86 4.94 -15.37
C TRP A 88 -8.25 5.50 -15.67
N ARG A 89 -8.95 4.96 -16.67
CA ARG A 89 -10.30 5.41 -17.01
C ARG A 89 -11.35 5.01 -15.99
N HIS A 90 -11.23 3.81 -15.42
CA HIS A 90 -12.16 3.31 -14.41
C HIS A 90 -11.84 3.83 -12.99
N HIS A 91 -10.56 4.08 -12.72
CA HIS A 91 -10.04 4.54 -11.44
C HIS A 91 -9.12 5.75 -11.66
N PRO A 92 -9.65 6.93 -12.03
CA PRO A 92 -8.82 8.11 -12.22
C PRO A 92 -8.14 8.50 -10.91
N PRO A 93 -6.88 8.99 -10.95
CA PRO A 93 -6.17 9.41 -9.75
C PRO A 93 -6.90 10.55 -9.05
N ARG A 94 -6.97 10.46 -7.71
CA ARG A 94 -7.62 11.44 -6.84
C ARG A 94 -6.63 12.29 -6.04
N SER A 95 -5.35 11.99 -6.14
CA SER A 95 -4.25 12.70 -5.48
C SER A 95 -3.09 12.86 -6.46
N GLY A 96 -2.15 13.76 -6.12
CA GLY A 96 -0.93 13.94 -6.90
C GLY A 96 0.13 12.85 -6.66
N ASP A 97 -0.02 12.03 -5.61
CA ASP A 97 0.88 10.91 -5.36
C ASP A 97 0.43 9.70 -6.18
N LEU A 98 1.03 9.54 -7.37
CA LEU A 98 0.76 8.42 -8.26
C LEU A 98 1.34 7.08 -7.77
N GLY A 99 2.19 7.09 -6.74
CA GLY A 99 2.61 5.86 -6.08
C GLY A 99 1.42 5.19 -5.37
N ASP A 100 0.55 6.02 -4.78
CA ASP A 100 -0.61 5.51 -4.04
C ASP A 100 -1.79 5.12 -4.95
N TRP A 101 -1.81 5.64 -6.19
CA TRP A 101 -2.89 5.41 -7.16
C TRP A 101 -3.07 3.94 -7.54
N GLY A 102 -1.99 3.15 -7.51
CA GLY A 102 -2.00 1.72 -7.83
C GLY A 102 -2.88 0.87 -6.90
N GLN A 103 -3.23 1.36 -5.71
CA GLN A 103 -3.89 0.59 -4.65
C GLN A 103 -5.09 -0.26 -5.10
N ALA A 104 -5.92 0.28 -6.00
CA ALA A 104 -7.14 -0.38 -6.46
C ALA A 104 -6.91 -1.41 -7.58
N LEU A 105 -5.70 -1.48 -8.15
CA LEU A 105 -5.39 -2.35 -9.29
C LEU A 105 -5.68 -3.84 -9.01
N PRO A 106 -5.29 -4.43 -7.85
CA PRO A 106 -5.55 -5.85 -7.62
C PRO A 106 -7.06 -6.18 -7.56
N ALA A 107 -7.86 -5.28 -6.98
CA ALA A 107 -9.32 -5.45 -6.95
C ALA A 107 -9.95 -5.25 -8.33
N TYR A 108 -9.45 -4.28 -9.10
CA TYR A 108 -9.87 -4.06 -10.47
C TYR A 108 -9.57 -5.29 -11.35
N LEU A 109 -8.39 -5.89 -11.24
CA LEU A 109 -8.03 -7.13 -11.94
C LEU A 109 -8.96 -8.29 -11.55
N ALA A 110 -9.21 -8.46 -10.24
CA ALA A 110 -10.10 -9.51 -9.75
C ALA A 110 -11.55 -9.40 -10.27
N SER A 111 -11.99 -8.19 -10.63
CA SER A 111 -13.31 -7.96 -11.23
C SER A 111 -13.37 -8.21 -12.74
N GLN A 112 -12.23 -8.37 -13.43
CA GLN A 112 -12.23 -8.60 -14.88
C GLN A 112 -12.64 -10.06 -15.20
N PRO A 113 -13.54 -10.27 -16.17
CA PRO A 113 -13.88 -11.62 -16.61
C PRO A 113 -12.67 -12.38 -17.15
N GLY A 114 -12.46 -13.60 -16.69
CA GLY A 114 -11.38 -14.48 -17.17
C GLY A 114 -9.98 -14.07 -16.71
N MET A 115 -9.86 -13.18 -15.73
CA MET A 115 -8.56 -12.81 -15.16
C MET A 115 -7.89 -13.99 -14.46
N ASP A 116 -6.59 -14.14 -14.67
CA ASP A 116 -5.77 -15.11 -13.97
C ASP A 116 -5.62 -14.71 -12.48
N LEU A 117 -6.02 -15.60 -11.59
CA LEU A 117 -5.92 -15.39 -10.15
C LEU A 117 -4.46 -15.26 -9.68
N GLU A 118 -3.50 -15.89 -10.36
CA GLU A 118 -2.08 -15.77 -10.03
C GLU A 118 -1.58 -14.34 -10.28
N LEU A 119 -2.04 -13.68 -11.35
CA LEU A 119 -1.73 -12.27 -11.63
C LEU A 119 -2.39 -11.33 -10.60
N VAL A 120 -3.60 -11.66 -10.16
CA VAL A 120 -4.28 -10.90 -9.08
C VAL A 120 -3.50 -11.01 -7.79
N ASP A 121 -3.07 -12.21 -7.41
CA ASP A 121 -2.30 -12.43 -6.17
C ASP A 121 -0.89 -11.84 -6.26
N LEU A 122 -0.26 -11.87 -7.44
CA LEU A 122 0.98 -11.13 -7.71
C LEU A 122 0.79 -9.63 -7.50
N ALA A 123 -0.27 -9.04 -8.05
CA ALA A 123 -0.58 -7.62 -7.87
C ALA A 123 -0.83 -7.28 -6.38
N ARG A 124 -1.52 -8.14 -5.63
CA ARG A 124 -1.67 -7.96 -4.17
C ARG A 124 -0.33 -7.98 -3.45
N LEU A 125 0.55 -8.90 -3.83
CA LEU A 125 1.88 -9.03 -3.24
C LEU A 125 2.76 -7.82 -3.53
N GLU A 126 2.83 -7.37 -4.77
CA GLU A 126 3.63 -6.20 -5.15
C GLU A 126 3.10 -4.92 -4.47
N TRP A 127 1.78 -4.77 -4.37
CA TRP A 127 1.18 -3.67 -3.62
C TRP A 127 1.54 -3.71 -2.12
N ALA A 128 1.45 -4.87 -1.48
CA ALA A 128 1.82 -5.02 -0.07
C ALA A 128 3.30 -4.70 0.16
N CYS A 129 4.18 -5.13 -0.75
CA CYS A 129 5.61 -4.80 -0.73
C CYS A 129 5.83 -3.29 -0.85
N HIS A 130 5.16 -2.64 -1.80
CA HIS A 130 5.22 -1.19 -1.99
C HIS A 130 4.83 -0.41 -0.73
N CYS A 131 3.71 -0.79 -0.11
CA CYS A 131 3.24 -0.23 1.16
C CYS A 131 4.22 -0.47 2.31
N ALA A 132 4.80 -1.67 2.41
CA ALA A 132 5.79 -1.98 3.43
C ALA A 132 7.06 -1.12 3.27
N GLU A 133 7.53 -0.93 2.03
CA GLU A 133 8.71 -0.10 1.73
C GLU A 133 8.51 1.37 2.06
N ARG A 134 7.29 1.89 1.83
CA ARG A 134 6.89 3.28 2.13
C ARG A 134 6.45 3.51 3.58
N ALA A 135 6.44 2.47 4.41
CA ALA A 135 6.05 2.59 5.81
C ALA A 135 6.93 3.62 6.54
N PRO A 136 6.38 4.38 7.50
CA PRO A 136 7.16 5.33 8.29
C PRO A 136 8.34 4.66 8.99
N ASP A 137 9.46 5.35 9.09
CA ASP A 137 10.58 4.87 9.88
C ASP A 137 10.29 5.06 11.37
N VAL A 138 10.37 3.96 12.12
CA VAL A 138 10.21 3.95 13.57
C VAL A 138 11.45 3.30 14.16
N SER A 139 12.11 3.99 15.10
CA SER A 139 13.28 3.45 15.77
C SER A 139 12.91 2.23 16.62
N PRO A 140 13.62 1.10 16.46
CA PRO A 140 13.44 -0.03 17.35
C PRO A 140 13.93 0.33 18.76
N ALA A 141 13.20 -0.14 19.77
CA ALA A 141 13.52 0.00 21.19
C ALA A 141 13.52 -1.39 21.86
N PRO A 142 14.37 -2.33 21.42
CA PRO A 142 14.38 -3.71 21.92
C PRO A 142 14.69 -3.79 23.42
N GLU A 143 15.36 -2.80 24.00
CA GLU A 143 15.61 -2.68 25.43
C GLU A 143 14.33 -2.67 26.27
N THR A 144 13.21 -2.24 25.71
CA THR A 144 11.90 -2.27 26.37
C THR A 144 11.42 -3.69 26.67
N LEU A 145 11.96 -4.72 26.00
CA LEU A 145 11.64 -6.11 26.29
C LEU A 145 12.12 -6.55 27.68
N ALA A 146 13.18 -5.94 28.21
CA ALA A 146 13.63 -6.22 29.56
C ALA A 146 12.58 -5.82 30.62
N ALA A 147 11.71 -4.86 30.28
CA ALA A 147 10.65 -4.40 31.18
C ALA A 147 9.57 -5.47 31.40
N LEU A 148 9.35 -6.38 30.44
CA LEU A 148 8.45 -7.53 30.60
C LEU A 148 8.91 -8.44 31.75
N ALA A 149 10.22 -8.69 31.86
CA ALA A 149 10.78 -9.51 32.93
C ALA A 149 10.77 -8.78 34.28
N ALA A 150 10.91 -7.45 34.27
CA ALA A 150 10.94 -6.65 35.49
C ALA A 150 9.56 -6.43 36.11
N ALA A 151 8.50 -6.39 35.30
CA ALA A 151 7.13 -6.14 35.75
C ALA A 151 6.12 -6.98 34.92
N PRO A 152 6.08 -8.32 35.12
CA PRO A 152 5.19 -9.21 34.39
C PRO A 152 3.70 -9.00 34.68
N GLU A 153 3.36 -8.37 35.81
CA GLU A 153 1.98 -8.06 36.21
C GLU A 153 1.38 -6.89 35.43
N ARG A 154 2.20 -6.10 34.71
CA ARG A 154 1.75 -4.99 33.89
C ARG A 154 1.21 -5.47 32.54
N VAL A 155 0.38 -4.63 31.93
CA VAL A 155 -0.16 -4.87 30.59
C VAL A 155 0.81 -4.32 29.55
N TRP A 156 1.39 -5.20 28.76
CA TRP A 156 2.35 -4.86 27.71
C TRP A 156 1.72 -5.00 26.33
N CYS A 157 1.88 -3.97 25.50
CA CYS A 157 1.49 -3.96 24.10
C CYS A 157 2.72 -4.17 23.22
N ALA A 158 2.64 -5.12 22.29
CA ALA A 158 3.66 -5.33 21.27
C ALA A 158 3.67 -4.18 20.27
N ARG A 159 4.81 -3.51 20.12
CA ARG A 159 5.02 -2.53 19.07
C ARG A 159 5.54 -3.24 17.82
N LEU A 160 4.63 -3.61 16.93
CA LEU A 160 4.98 -4.24 15.66
C LEU A 160 5.56 -3.22 14.67
N ALA A 161 6.36 -3.70 13.71
CA ALA A 161 6.92 -2.86 12.67
C ALA A 161 5.81 -2.28 11.77
N PRO A 162 5.91 -0.99 11.39
CA PRO A 162 4.93 -0.37 10.52
C PRO A 162 4.96 -1.01 9.12
N GLY A 163 3.79 -1.02 8.46
CA GLY A 163 3.66 -1.58 7.11
C GLY A 163 3.57 -3.10 7.03
N MET A 164 3.62 -3.82 8.18
CA MET A 164 3.31 -5.24 8.23
C MET A 164 1.89 -5.51 7.74
N GLN A 165 1.75 -6.44 6.80
CA GLN A 165 0.48 -6.75 6.15
C GLN A 165 0.31 -8.25 5.95
N TRP A 166 -0.96 -8.68 6.01
CA TRP A 166 -1.37 -10.04 5.71
C TRP A 166 -1.89 -10.14 4.29
N LEU A 167 -1.43 -11.18 3.59
CA LEU A 167 -2.00 -11.62 2.34
C LEU A 167 -2.56 -13.03 2.53
N ALA A 168 -3.80 -13.22 2.09
CA ALA A 168 -4.43 -14.53 2.13
C ALA A 168 -3.67 -15.53 1.24
N PRO A 169 -3.63 -16.82 1.61
CA PRO A 169 -4.21 -17.36 2.85
C PRO A 169 -3.33 -17.15 4.10
N ASP A 170 -2.01 -17.03 3.95
CA ASP A 170 -1.04 -17.26 5.02
C ASP A 170 0.27 -16.46 4.91
N ARG A 171 0.35 -15.49 3.99
CA ARG A 171 1.60 -14.79 3.69
C ARG A 171 1.70 -13.50 4.49
N LEU A 172 2.82 -13.33 5.18
CA LEU A 172 3.20 -12.09 5.85
C LEU A 172 4.09 -11.28 4.90
N VAL A 173 3.83 -9.97 4.80
CA VAL A 173 4.68 -9.00 4.12
C VAL A 173 5.11 -7.95 5.13
N TRP A 174 6.41 -7.64 5.16
CA TRP A 174 6.98 -6.64 6.05
C TRP A 174 8.21 -5.99 5.41
N ARG A 175 8.82 -5.03 6.08
CA ARG A 175 10.07 -4.40 5.65
C ARG A 175 11.22 -4.76 6.59
N LYS A 176 12.37 -5.16 6.03
CA LYS A 176 13.63 -5.34 6.77
C LYS A 176 14.66 -4.37 6.22
N GLY A 177 15.01 -3.35 7.01
CA GLY A 177 15.75 -2.18 6.51
C GLY A 177 14.89 -1.37 5.55
N TRP A 178 15.32 -1.24 4.30
CA TRP A 178 14.61 -0.50 3.24
C TRP A 178 13.93 -1.40 2.20
N ARG A 179 13.91 -2.72 2.41
CA ARG A 179 13.39 -3.68 1.44
C ARG A 179 12.21 -4.46 1.99
N ALA A 180 11.19 -4.61 1.17
CA ALA A 180 10.11 -5.54 1.46
C ALA A 180 10.65 -6.98 1.52
N ARG A 181 10.04 -7.76 2.41
CA ARG A 181 10.23 -9.19 2.59
C ARG A 181 8.84 -9.80 2.66
N SER A 182 8.73 -11.03 2.17
CA SER A 182 7.53 -11.82 2.37
C SER A 182 7.88 -13.26 2.71
N MET A 183 7.02 -13.90 3.50
CA MET A 183 7.14 -15.31 3.81
C MET A 183 5.76 -15.95 3.96
N SER A 184 5.67 -17.21 3.58
CA SER A 184 4.51 -18.05 3.89
C SER A 184 4.66 -18.58 5.32
N LEU A 185 3.57 -18.56 6.08
CA LEU A 185 3.49 -19.12 7.42
C LEU A 185 2.54 -20.33 7.48
N ALA A 186 2.22 -20.96 6.34
CA ALA A 186 1.40 -22.17 6.27
C ALA A 186 1.94 -23.31 7.16
N GLU A 187 3.26 -23.44 7.23
CA GLU A 187 3.93 -24.45 8.04
C GLU A 187 4.10 -24.05 9.53
N GLN A 188 3.68 -22.83 9.91
CA GLN A 188 3.78 -22.30 11.27
C GLN A 188 2.42 -21.74 11.74
N PRO A 189 1.38 -22.57 11.87
CA PRO A 189 0.02 -22.11 12.16
C PRO A 189 -0.10 -21.39 13.51
N ALA A 190 0.68 -21.77 14.52
CA ALA A 190 0.71 -21.11 15.82
C ALA A 190 1.28 -19.67 15.72
N VAL A 191 2.41 -19.49 15.01
CA VAL A 191 3.01 -18.17 14.74
C VAL A 191 2.06 -17.29 13.93
N LEU A 192 1.45 -17.86 12.88
CA LEU A 192 0.44 -17.17 12.07
C LEU A 192 -0.73 -16.69 12.93
N PHE A 193 -1.28 -17.56 13.79
CA PHE A 193 -2.40 -17.20 14.66
C PHE A 193 -2.01 -16.12 15.65
N PHE A 194 -0.85 -16.27 16.32
CA PHE A 194 -0.36 -15.30 17.30
C PHE A 194 -0.11 -13.92 16.70
N LEU A 195 0.59 -13.83 15.57
CA LEU A 195 0.82 -12.55 14.88
C LEU A 195 -0.50 -11.92 14.40
N ARG A 196 -1.48 -12.72 13.95
CA ARG A 196 -2.81 -12.20 13.62
C ARG A 196 -3.50 -11.60 14.82
N GLN A 197 -3.41 -12.22 15.99
CA GLN A 197 -3.95 -11.65 17.23
C GLN A 197 -3.26 -10.32 17.55
N LEU A 198 -1.92 -10.26 17.51
CA LEU A 198 -1.17 -9.03 17.80
C LEU A 198 -1.48 -7.87 16.85
N MET A 199 -1.76 -8.17 15.57
CA MET A 199 -2.13 -7.13 14.60
C MET A 199 -3.55 -6.59 14.79
N VAL A 200 -4.44 -7.35 15.43
CA VAL A 200 -5.81 -6.91 15.77
C VAL A 200 -5.84 -6.24 17.15
N ASN A 201 -5.13 -6.81 18.12
CA ASN A 201 -4.99 -6.32 19.48
C ASN A 201 -3.53 -6.49 19.93
N PRO A 202 -2.78 -5.40 20.12
CA PRO A 202 -1.35 -5.48 20.43
C PRO A 202 -1.06 -5.99 21.85
N VAL A 203 -2.06 -6.19 22.72
CA VAL A 203 -1.83 -6.68 24.08
C VAL A 203 -1.25 -8.09 24.06
N LEU A 204 0.00 -8.21 24.52
CA LEU A 204 0.81 -9.42 24.41
C LEU A 204 0.19 -10.60 25.17
N THR A 205 -0.28 -10.35 26.39
CA THR A 205 -0.87 -11.36 27.27
C THR A 205 -2.14 -11.96 26.67
N MET A 206 -3.04 -11.12 26.14
CA MET A 206 -4.27 -11.57 25.50
C MET A 206 -3.99 -12.40 24.24
N ALA A 207 -3.05 -11.95 23.40
CA ALA A 207 -2.65 -12.69 22.21
C ALA A 207 -2.02 -14.04 22.58
N LEU A 208 -1.22 -14.09 23.65
CA LEU A 208 -0.53 -15.29 24.10
C LEU A 208 -1.52 -16.30 24.67
N GLU A 209 -2.44 -15.87 25.53
CA GLU A 209 -3.50 -16.72 26.09
C GLU A 209 -4.40 -17.31 25.00
N ALA A 210 -4.83 -16.47 24.05
CA ALA A 210 -5.62 -16.93 22.91
C ALA A 210 -4.85 -17.93 22.04
N CYS A 211 -3.55 -17.70 21.84
CA CYS A 211 -2.70 -18.61 21.09
C CYS A 211 -2.53 -19.95 21.80
N LEU A 212 -2.09 -19.95 23.06
CA LEU A 212 -1.87 -21.17 23.86
C LEU A 212 -3.14 -21.99 24.06
N SER A 213 -4.31 -21.34 24.10
CA SER A 213 -5.61 -22.04 24.16
C SER A 213 -5.90 -22.88 22.91
N ARG A 214 -5.36 -22.49 21.75
CA ARG A 214 -5.56 -23.17 20.46
C ARG A 214 -4.35 -23.99 20.01
N HIS A 215 -3.17 -23.54 20.39
CA HIS A 215 -1.86 -24.07 20.04
C HIS A 215 -0.99 -24.20 21.30
N PRO A 216 -1.22 -25.23 22.13
CA PRO A 216 -0.45 -25.44 23.36
C PRO A 216 1.06 -25.64 23.12
N GLU A 217 1.44 -26.02 21.90
CA GLU A 217 2.82 -26.20 21.44
C GLU A 217 3.56 -24.88 21.15
N PHE A 218 2.89 -23.72 21.24
CA PHE A 218 3.49 -22.44 20.88
C PHE A 218 4.65 -22.05 21.81
N ASP A 219 5.83 -21.87 21.22
CA ASP A 219 7.04 -21.40 21.91
C ASP A 219 7.22 -19.88 21.72
N MET A 220 6.91 -19.12 22.78
CA MET A 220 7.07 -17.67 22.79
C MET A 220 8.54 -17.23 22.66
N GLY A 221 9.49 -18.00 23.22
CA GLY A 221 10.91 -17.68 23.16
C GLY A 221 11.44 -17.79 21.73
N ALA A 222 11.09 -18.88 21.04
CA ALA A 222 11.42 -19.08 19.63
C ALA A 222 10.79 -17.98 18.75
N TRP A 223 9.51 -17.66 18.99
CA TRP A 223 8.84 -16.57 18.28
C TRP A 223 9.52 -15.22 18.51
N LEU A 224 9.88 -14.88 19.75
CA LEU A 224 10.51 -13.60 20.09
C LEU A 224 11.86 -13.45 19.39
N GLN A 225 12.66 -14.52 19.37
CA GLN A 225 13.93 -14.55 18.65
C GLN A 225 13.74 -14.32 17.15
N GLN A 226 12.74 -14.97 16.55
CA GLN A 226 12.40 -14.77 15.14
C GLN A 226 11.91 -13.34 14.88
N ALA A 227 10.99 -12.82 15.71
CA ALA A 227 10.42 -11.49 15.57
C ALA A 227 11.48 -10.39 15.65
N LEU A 228 12.47 -10.53 16.53
CA LEU A 228 13.60 -9.61 16.62
C LEU A 228 14.56 -9.73 15.43
N SER A 229 14.89 -10.97 15.03
CA SER A 229 15.81 -11.19 13.91
C SER A 229 15.24 -10.75 12.55
N GLU A 230 13.92 -10.85 12.37
CA GLU A 230 13.23 -10.37 11.18
C GLU A 230 12.76 -8.92 11.26
N GLY A 231 12.81 -8.31 12.45
CA GLY A 231 12.39 -6.94 12.69
C GLY A 231 10.87 -6.76 12.68
N TRP A 232 10.11 -7.79 13.05
CA TRP A 232 8.65 -7.72 13.23
C TRP A 232 8.27 -6.98 14.50
N LEU A 233 9.06 -7.13 15.56
CA LEU A 233 8.83 -6.51 16.85
C LEU A 233 9.87 -5.42 17.08
N LEU A 234 9.42 -4.19 17.26
CA LEU A 234 10.27 -3.05 17.54
C LEU A 234 10.50 -2.84 19.04
N GLY A 235 9.57 -3.30 19.88
CA GLY A 235 9.65 -3.17 21.34
C GLY A 235 8.30 -3.43 21.98
N LEU A 236 8.19 -3.03 23.25
CA LEU A 236 6.95 -3.06 24.02
C LEU A 236 6.59 -1.64 24.47
N ASP A 237 5.29 -1.38 24.48
CA ASP A 237 4.69 -0.24 25.12
C ASP A 237 3.94 -0.70 26.36
N GLU A 238 4.10 -0.01 27.48
CA GLU A 238 3.18 -0.20 28.60
C GLU A 238 1.83 0.35 28.18
N ALA A 239 0.78 -0.48 28.20
CA ALA A 239 -0.56 0.01 27.94
C ALA A 239 -0.87 1.10 28.97
N PRO A 240 -1.48 2.23 28.59
CA PRO A 240 -1.90 3.22 29.56
C PRO A 240 -2.76 2.51 30.59
N CYS A 241 -2.31 2.52 31.85
CA CYS A 241 -3.11 2.09 32.98
C CYS A 241 -4.45 2.83 32.83
N ALA A 242 -5.56 2.09 32.71
CA ALA A 242 -6.88 2.68 32.79
C ALA A 242 -7.04 3.25 34.21
N GLN A 243 -6.45 4.40 34.46
CA GLN A 243 -6.75 5.24 35.60
C GLN A 243 -7.83 6.21 35.14
N GLU A 244 -9.00 6.02 35.75
CA GLU A 244 -10.07 6.99 35.92
C GLU A 244 -10.93 7.30 34.69
N SER A 245 -12.08 6.64 34.64
CA SER A 245 -13.32 7.33 34.30
C SER A 245 -14.36 6.95 35.35
N THR A 246 -14.60 7.92 36.22
CA THR A 246 -15.64 8.02 37.24
C THR A 246 -17.03 7.78 36.67
#